data_AF-A0ABD3RHQ0-F1
#
_entry.id   AF-A0ABD3RHQ0-F1
#
_cell.length_a   1.000
_cell.length_b   1.000
_cell.length_c   1.000
_cell.angle_alpha   90.00
_cell.angle_beta   90.00
_cell.angle_gamma   90.00
#
_symmetry.space_group_name_H-M   'P 1'
#
loop_
_entity.id
_entity.type
_entity.pdbx_description
1 polymer ?
#
loop_
_entity_poly.entity_id
_entity_poly.type
_entity_poly.pdbx_seq_one_letter_code
_entity_poly.pdbx_strand_id
1 'polypeptide(L)'
;MKKHLALLLMSPLSVAAVAVRSRASAPPGVVPSRRRAFLSDSAKALVASSVLLVDPGRALAAPVEGEGDDDDEEEVYFGAGCFWHVQHEMTNAERTILGRTADKFTSRTGYAGGTKTDPGGLVCYHNFQGVADYGKLGHGEVVGLRTPTGAIGDFAREYFALFGDKGERADPMDKGGEYSTLRFAQYLFNHIDLLDPLGLPGGRNHPMFEKVEAAATDRGMTLVDGRGNDPDTLGKRLVYVMDSRKFPFYQAEVYHQYHNDFLTPAYGKEYNNLVNAALDDGRIKITGCPDRVSLLGLPGGRNHPMFEKVEAAATDRGMTLVDGRGNDPDTLGKRLVYVMDSRKFPFYQAEVYHQYHNDFLTPAYGKEYNNLVNAALDDGRIKITGCPDRV
;
A
#
# COMPACT_ATOMS: atom_id res chain seq x y z
N MET A 1 -1.87 30.40 -57.91
CA MET A 1 -2.36 31.35 -56.88
C MET A 1 -1.75 30.91 -55.55
N LYS A 2 -1.05 31.68 -54.71
CA LYS A 2 -1.07 33.12 -54.32
C LYS A 2 -2.20 33.46 -53.34
N LYS A 3 -1.81 33.90 -52.12
CA LYS A 3 -2.61 34.30 -50.93
C LYS A 3 -3.22 33.14 -50.12
N HIS A 4 -3.26 33.18 -48.77
CA HIS A 4 -2.64 34.12 -47.81
C HIS A 4 -2.33 33.41 -46.49
N LEU A 5 -1.26 33.84 -45.81
CA LEU A 5 -0.93 33.47 -44.42
C LEU A 5 -1.31 34.65 -43.50
N ALA A 6 -2.00 34.38 -42.39
CA ALA A 6 -2.38 35.41 -41.42
C ALA A 6 -1.75 35.09 -40.05
N LEU A 7 -0.83 35.96 -39.61
CA LEU A 7 -0.16 35.88 -38.32
C LEU A 7 -0.87 36.83 -37.34
N LEU A 8 -1.43 36.33 -36.25
CA LEU A 8 -2.00 37.16 -35.19
C LEU A 8 -1.08 37.17 -33.96
N LEU A 9 -0.50 38.34 -33.68
CA LEU A 9 0.18 38.65 -32.43
C LEU A 9 -0.83 39.22 -31.44
N MET A 10 -0.88 38.69 -30.22
CA MET A 10 -1.61 39.27 -29.09
C MET A 10 -0.64 39.50 -27.94
N SER A 11 -0.65 40.72 -27.38
CA SER A 11 0.24 41.15 -26.30
C SER A 11 -0.30 40.77 -24.92
N PRO A 12 0.56 40.61 -23.89
CA PRO A 12 0.11 40.24 -22.55
C PRO A 12 -0.67 41.35 -21.86
N LEU A 13 -1.77 40.97 -21.19
CA LEU A 13 -2.53 41.84 -20.29
C LEU A 13 -1.80 41.99 -18.94
N SER A 14 -1.85 43.19 -18.36
CA SER A 14 -1.18 43.50 -17.09
C SER A 14 -1.96 43.00 -15.88
N VAL A 15 -1.25 42.47 -14.88
CA VAL A 15 -1.82 42.04 -13.60
C VAL A 15 -2.06 43.25 -12.69
N ALA A 16 -3.31 43.48 -12.30
CA ALA A 16 -3.68 44.50 -11.30
C ALA A 16 -3.81 43.86 -9.91
N ALA A 17 -2.86 44.13 -9.02
CA ALA A 17 -2.87 43.60 -7.65
C ALA A 17 -3.87 44.35 -6.76
N VAL A 18 -4.92 43.67 -6.28
CA VAL A 18 -5.89 44.23 -5.32
C VAL A 18 -5.39 44.01 -3.89
N ALA A 19 -4.93 45.08 -3.25
CA ALA A 19 -4.44 45.04 -1.87
C ALA A 19 -5.61 45.03 -0.86
N VAL A 20 -5.95 43.85 -0.34
CA VAL A 20 -6.94 43.70 0.75
C VAL A 20 -6.31 44.13 2.07
N ARG A 21 -6.81 45.24 2.65
CA ARG A 21 -6.43 45.68 4.00
C ARG A 21 -7.06 44.76 5.05
N SER A 22 -6.24 44.08 5.84
CA SER A 22 -6.69 43.47 7.09
C SER A 22 -7.04 44.56 8.12
N ARG A 23 -8.06 44.30 8.95
CA ARG A 23 -8.31 45.03 10.20
C ARG A 23 -8.21 44.02 11.34
N ALA A 24 -7.18 44.17 12.16
CA ALA A 24 -7.12 43.46 13.44
C ALA A 24 -8.18 44.04 14.40
N SER A 25 -8.79 43.18 15.21
CA SER A 25 -9.53 43.55 16.41
C SER A 25 -8.97 42.77 17.60
N ALA A 26 -8.76 43.46 18.72
CA ALA A 26 -8.20 42.89 19.95
C ALA A 26 -9.33 42.52 20.94
N PRO A 27 -9.10 41.57 21.88
CA PRO A 27 -10.18 40.97 22.66
C PRO A 27 -10.43 41.64 24.03
N PRO A 28 -11.69 41.67 24.49
CA PRO A 28 -12.03 41.52 25.91
C PRO A 28 -12.19 40.03 26.26
N GLY A 29 -12.03 39.58 27.51
CA GLY A 29 -11.55 40.25 28.72
C GLY A 29 -11.52 39.24 29.88
N VAL A 30 -10.50 39.29 30.74
CA VAL A 30 -10.30 38.27 31.79
C VAL A 30 -11.10 38.60 33.06
N VAL A 31 -11.83 37.60 33.58
CA VAL A 31 -12.36 37.61 34.96
C VAL A 31 -12.00 36.27 35.64
N PRO A 32 -11.25 36.27 36.76
CA PRO A 32 -10.83 35.05 37.42
C PRO A 32 -11.82 34.55 38.48
N SER A 33 -11.96 33.23 38.61
CA SER A 33 -12.59 32.59 39.77
C SER A 33 -11.55 31.82 40.60
N ARG A 34 -11.71 31.82 41.93
CA ARG A 34 -10.72 31.30 42.89
C ARG A 34 -11.26 30.12 43.68
N ARG A 35 -10.42 29.09 43.80
CA ARG A 35 -10.32 28.12 44.92
C ARG A 35 -11.59 27.34 45.30
N ARG A 36 -11.45 26.01 45.30
CA ARG A 36 -11.38 25.23 46.56
C ARG A 36 -10.63 23.92 46.31
N ALA A 37 -9.59 23.67 47.10
CA ALA A 37 -9.12 22.31 47.34
C ALA A 37 -9.97 21.72 48.48
N PHE A 38 -10.17 20.40 48.45
CA PHE A 38 -10.67 19.65 49.59
C PHE A 38 -9.88 18.34 49.70
N LEU A 39 -9.27 18.12 50.87
CA LEU A 39 -8.61 16.88 51.26
C LEU A 39 -9.41 16.28 52.42
N SER A 40 -9.88 15.06 52.23
CA SER A 40 -10.41 14.14 53.26
C SER A 40 -10.55 12.77 52.58
N ASP A 41 -9.54 11.89 52.56
CA ASP A 41 -8.88 11.19 53.68
C ASP A 41 -9.70 9.97 54.18
N SER A 42 -8.99 8.87 54.39
CA SER A 42 -9.33 7.68 55.17
C SER A 42 -10.53 6.79 54.79
N ALA A 43 -10.22 5.68 54.12
CA ALA A 43 -10.75 4.36 54.50
C ALA A 43 -9.66 3.28 54.27
N LYS A 44 -9.36 2.47 55.29
CA LYS A 44 -8.41 1.34 55.19
C LYS A 44 -9.18 0.02 55.17
N ALA A 45 -8.80 -0.89 54.28
CA ALA A 45 -9.17 -2.30 54.38
C ALA A 45 -7.88 -3.13 54.28
N LEU A 46 -7.55 -3.88 55.32
CA LEU A 46 -6.48 -4.88 55.26
C LEU A 46 -7.05 -6.16 54.67
N VAL A 47 -6.39 -6.70 53.64
CA VAL A 47 -6.44 -8.12 53.32
C VAL A 47 -5.04 -8.66 53.55
N ALA A 48 -4.90 -9.57 54.51
CA ALA A 48 -3.63 -10.20 54.84
C ALA A 48 -3.52 -11.55 54.13
N SER A 49 -2.53 -11.69 53.23
CA SER A 49 -2.15 -12.97 52.65
C SER A 49 -0.62 -13.10 52.61
N SER A 50 -0.11 -14.01 53.43
CA SER A 50 1.13 -14.79 53.25
C SER A 50 2.26 -14.17 52.39
N VAL A 51 3.27 -13.59 53.05
CA VAL A 51 4.60 -13.42 52.44
C VAL A 51 5.26 -14.80 52.35
N LEU A 52 5.42 -15.32 51.13
CA LEU A 52 6.38 -16.37 50.85
C LEU A 52 7.70 -15.71 50.44
N LEU A 53 8.75 -15.94 51.22
CA LEU A 53 10.11 -15.57 50.84
C LEU A 53 10.60 -16.56 49.77
N VAL A 54 10.76 -16.08 48.54
CA VAL A 54 11.42 -16.81 47.46
C VAL A 54 12.71 -16.08 47.13
N ASP A 55 13.82 -16.79 47.26
CA ASP A 55 15.18 -16.30 47.02
C ASP A 55 15.39 -16.02 45.51
N PRO A 56 15.98 -14.88 45.08
CA PRO A 56 16.34 -14.63 43.68
C PRO A 56 17.55 -15.48 43.21
N GLY A 57 17.58 -16.76 43.57
CA GLY A 57 18.53 -17.74 43.10
C GLY A 57 18.24 -18.16 41.66
N ARG A 58 19.28 -18.20 40.82
CA ARG A 58 19.20 -18.67 39.43
C ARG A 58 18.60 -20.07 39.33
N ALA A 59 17.37 -20.18 38.82
CA ALA A 59 16.87 -21.42 38.28
C ALA A 59 17.58 -21.69 36.95
N LEU A 60 18.57 -22.59 36.96
CA LEU A 60 19.11 -23.17 35.73
C LEU A 60 18.07 -24.16 35.19
N ALA A 61 17.51 -23.88 34.02
CA ALA A 61 16.75 -24.88 33.28
C ALA A 61 17.68 -26.03 32.88
N ALA A 62 17.27 -27.27 33.16
CA ALA A 62 17.96 -28.44 32.62
C ALA A 62 17.62 -28.59 31.13
N PRO A 63 18.56 -29.04 30.27
CA PRO A 63 18.26 -29.30 28.87
C PRO A 63 17.25 -30.45 28.76
N VAL A 64 16.21 -30.23 27.95
CA VAL A 64 15.35 -31.31 27.45
C VAL A 64 15.88 -31.65 26.07
N GLU A 65 16.52 -32.80 25.91
CA GLU A 65 16.96 -33.26 24.59
C GLU A 65 15.72 -33.73 23.80
N GLY A 66 15.33 -32.96 22.79
CA GLY A 66 14.10 -33.17 22.04
C GLY A 66 13.98 -32.35 20.75
N GLU A 67 14.65 -32.83 19.70
CA GLU A 67 14.24 -32.69 18.29
C GLU A 67 13.87 -31.29 17.75
N GLY A 68 14.90 -30.46 17.51
CA GLY A 68 14.84 -29.34 16.54
C GLY A 68 14.13 -28.07 17.02
N ASP A 69 14.89 -27.18 17.64
CA ASP A 69 14.44 -25.83 17.99
C ASP A 69 13.97 -25.01 16.76
N ASP A 70 13.17 -23.98 17.00
CA ASP A 70 12.83 -22.94 16.02
C ASP A 70 14.10 -22.18 15.56
N ASP A 71 14.80 -22.69 14.54
CA ASP A 71 15.97 -22.07 13.90
C ASP A 71 15.72 -20.57 13.62
N ASP A 72 16.65 -19.70 14.03
CA ASP A 72 16.51 -18.23 14.02
C ASP A 72 15.88 -17.69 12.72
N GLU A 73 14.58 -17.35 12.77
CA GLU A 73 13.86 -16.78 11.63
C GLU A 73 14.10 -15.28 11.52
N GLU A 74 14.78 -14.88 10.44
CA GLU A 74 15.08 -13.48 10.14
C GLU A 74 14.04 -12.86 9.20
N GLU A 75 13.73 -11.57 9.39
CA GLU A 75 12.92 -10.80 8.44
C GLU A 75 13.81 -10.25 7.31
N VAL A 76 13.54 -10.72 6.11
CA VAL A 76 14.19 -10.35 4.84
C VAL A 76 13.15 -9.82 3.87
N TYR A 77 13.59 -9.09 2.84
CA TYR A 77 12.69 -8.65 1.76
C TYR A 77 13.35 -8.65 0.39
N PHE A 78 12.54 -8.84 -0.64
CA PHE A 78 12.96 -8.98 -2.05
C PHE A 78 12.09 -8.07 -2.94
N GLY A 79 12.68 -7.28 -3.83
CA GLY A 79 11.96 -6.50 -4.84
C GLY A 79 12.54 -6.66 -6.25
N ALA A 80 11.66 -6.78 -7.26
CA ALA A 80 11.98 -7.06 -8.66
C ALA A 80 10.99 -6.38 -9.62
N GLY A 81 10.57 -5.15 -9.31
CA GLY A 81 9.38 -4.51 -9.89
C GLY A 81 8.09 -4.87 -9.16
N CYS A 82 6.95 -4.85 -9.88
CA CYS A 82 5.60 -5.09 -9.37
C CYS A 82 5.53 -6.24 -8.34
N PHE A 83 5.28 -5.92 -7.08
CA PHE A 83 5.40 -6.88 -5.96
C PHE A 83 4.36 -8.03 -5.96
N TRP A 84 3.36 -8.02 -6.85
CA TRP A 84 2.34 -9.08 -6.91
C TRP A 84 2.89 -10.41 -7.44
N HIS A 85 3.67 -10.37 -8.54
CA HIS A 85 4.32 -11.59 -9.05
C HIS A 85 5.42 -12.06 -8.07
N VAL A 86 6.15 -11.12 -7.47
CA VAL A 86 7.14 -11.43 -6.43
C VAL A 86 6.46 -12.12 -5.23
N GLN A 87 5.27 -11.69 -4.81
CA GLN A 87 4.58 -12.32 -3.67
C GLN A 87 4.11 -13.72 -4.03
N HIS A 88 3.62 -13.94 -5.24
CA HIS A 88 3.21 -15.26 -5.70
C HIS A 88 4.39 -16.23 -5.65
N GLU A 89 5.53 -15.87 -6.25
CA GLU A 89 6.69 -16.77 -6.27
C GLU A 89 7.38 -16.91 -4.91
N MET A 90 7.43 -15.88 -4.06
CA MET A 90 7.92 -16.03 -2.68
C MET A 90 6.98 -16.91 -1.84
N THR A 91 5.66 -16.85 -2.06
CA THR A 91 4.69 -17.76 -1.40
C THR A 91 4.86 -19.20 -1.91
N ASN A 92 5.18 -19.38 -3.19
CA ASN A 92 5.51 -20.68 -3.75
C ASN A 92 6.82 -21.23 -3.16
N ALA A 93 7.85 -20.39 -3.01
CA ALA A 93 9.11 -20.71 -2.36
C ALA A 93 8.94 -21.09 -0.87
N GLU A 94 8.07 -20.38 -0.12
CA GLU A 94 7.70 -20.80 1.24
C GLU A 94 7.06 -22.21 1.27
N ARG A 95 6.26 -22.55 0.26
CA ARG A 95 5.63 -23.88 0.14
C ARG A 95 6.63 -24.97 -0.26
N THR A 96 7.58 -24.69 -1.14
CA THR A 96 8.50 -25.69 -1.71
C THR A 96 9.79 -25.86 -0.92
N ILE A 97 10.38 -24.77 -0.40
CA ILE A 97 11.65 -24.76 0.35
C ILE A 97 11.38 -25.06 1.83
N LEU A 98 10.39 -24.41 2.44
CA LEU A 98 10.10 -24.49 3.88
C LEU A 98 8.92 -25.42 4.21
N GLY A 99 8.25 -25.99 3.22
CA GLY A 99 7.08 -26.86 3.42
C GLY A 99 5.86 -26.16 4.03
N ARG A 100 5.82 -24.81 4.04
CA ARG A 100 4.78 -24.04 4.74
C ARG A 100 3.40 -24.19 4.07
N THR A 101 2.37 -24.19 4.92
CA THR A 101 0.94 -24.22 4.56
C THR A 101 0.32 -22.81 4.51
N ALA A 102 -0.92 -22.72 4.05
CA ALA A 102 -1.67 -21.45 3.89
C ALA A 102 -1.76 -20.59 5.18
N ASP A 103 -1.79 -21.23 6.34
CA ASP A 103 -1.82 -20.65 7.69
C ASP A 103 -0.40 -20.35 8.26
N LYS A 104 0.65 -20.64 7.49
CA LYS A 104 2.06 -20.48 7.87
C LYS A 104 2.86 -19.59 6.93
N PHE A 105 2.34 -19.24 5.75
CA PHE A 105 2.98 -18.25 4.86
C PHE A 105 3.14 -16.90 5.56
N THR A 106 4.26 -16.25 5.29
CA THR A 106 4.70 -14.98 5.88
C THR A 106 4.98 -13.91 4.84
N SER A 107 4.96 -14.27 3.55
CA SER A 107 5.08 -13.37 2.40
C SER A 107 4.02 -12.26 2.39
N ARG A 108 4.48 -11.00 2.44
CA ARG A 108 3.63 -9.81 2.43
C ARG A 108 4.19 -8.73 1.50
N THR A 109 3.35 -8.18 0.64
CA THR A 109 3.71 -7.00 -0.18
C THR A 109 3.91 -5.77 0.69
N GLY A 110 4.81 -4.88 0.28
CA GLY A 110 5.20 -3.71 1.04
C GLY A 110 6.21 -2.81 0.35
N TYR A 111 6.74 -1.89 1.14
CA TYR A 111 7.63 -0.82 0.71
C TYR A 111 8.89 -0.85 1.55
N ALA A 112 10.07 -0.77 0.92
CA ALA A 112 11.34 -0.69 1.62
C ALA A 112 12.41 0.03 0.79
N GLY A 113 13.60 0.20 1.37
CA GLY A 113 14.73 0.89 0.74
C GLY A 113 14.74 2.40 0.98
N GLY A 114 13.59 3.02 1.27
CA GLY A 114 13.56 4.36 1.83
C GLY A 114 13.90 4.36 3.33
N THR A 115 14.16 5.54 3.88
CA THR A 115 14.39 5.75 5.33
C THR A 115 13.36 6.70 5.96
N LYS A 116 12.37 7.14 5.19
CA LYS A 116 11.37 8.13 5.59
C LYS A 116 9.99 7.51 5.74
N THR A 117 9.20 8.12 6.61
CA THR A 117 7.76 7.95 6.75
C THR A 117 7.10 9.33 6.71
N ASP A 118 5.77 9.37 6.68
CA ASP A 118 5.04 10.57 7.07
C ASP A 118 5.12 10.82 8.61
N PRO A 119 4.62 11.96 9.13
CA PRO A 119 4.61 12.24 10.56
C PRO A 119 3.81 11.25 11.44
N GLY A 120 2.94 10.43 10.85
CA GLY A 120 2.21 9.34 11.51
C GLY A 120 2.95 7.99 11.49
N GLY A 121 4.10 7.89 10.81
CA GLY A 121 4.82 6.63 10.61
C GLY A 121 4.33 5.83 9.41
N LEU A 122 3.50 6.41 8.54
CA LEU A 122 2.91 5.74 7.38
C LEU A 122 3.85 5.73 6.17
N VAL A 123 3.66 4.70 5.34
CA VAL A 123 4.15 4.55 3.98
C VAL A 123 3.02 3.87 3.20
N CYS A 124 2.53 4.51 2.14
CA CYS A 124 1.27 4.17 1.48
C CYS A 124 1.40 4.17 -0.04
N TYR A 125 0.54 3.42 -0.72
CA TYR A 125 0.46 3.43 -2.18
C TYR A 125 -0.01 4.78 -2.73
N HIS A 126 0.08 4.94 -4.06
CA HIS A 126 -0.42 6.10 -4.78
C HIS A 126 -1.90 6.36 -4.51
N ASN A 127 -2.16 7.46 -3.81
CA ASN A 127 -3.50 7.90 -3.44
C ASN A 127 -3.74 9.35 -3.87
N PHE A 128 -4.99 9.70 -4.20
CA PHE A 128 -5.37 11.03 -4.69
C PHE A 128 -5.10 12.17 -3.70
N GLN A 129 -4.98 11.85 -2.41
CA GLN A 129 -4.67 12.79 -1.34
C GLN A 129 -3.15 13.07 -1.22
N GLY A 130 -2.29 12.28 -1.87
CA GLY A 130 -0.82 12.39 -1.75
C GLY A 130 -0.27 12.05 -0.37
N VAL A 131 -1.04 11.34 0.46
CA VAL A 131 -0.68 11.01 1.85
C VAL A 131 0.38 9.90 1.85
N ALA A 132 1.51 10.15 2.51
CA ALA A 132 2.54 9.15 2.82
C ALA A 132 3.04 8.32 1.62
N ASP A 133 2.99 8.87 0.41
CA ASP A 133 3.28 8.17 -0.84
C ASP A 133 4.70 7.57 -0.84
N TYR A 134 4.78 6.25 -1.02
CA TYR A 134 5.98 5.46 -0.79
C TYR A 134 7.19 5.89 -1.64
N GLY A 135 6.99 6.24 -2.90
CA GLY A 135 8.07 6.68 -3.79
C GLY A 135 8.58 8.08 -3.47
N LYS A 136 7.70 8.99 -3.01
CA LYS A 136 8.06 10.34 -2.53
C LYS A 136 8.85 10.26 -1.21
N LEU A 137 8.63 9.20 -0.44
CA LEU A 137 9.43 8.82 0.72
C LEU A 137 10.71 8.04 0.36
N GLY A 138 10.85 7.57 -0.89
CA GLY A 138 12.05 6.96 -1.45
C GLY A 138 12.12 5.43 -1.35
N HIS A 139 10.98 4.76 -1.18
CA HIS A 139 10.86 3.30 -1.15
C HIS A 139 10.55 2.73 -2.55
N GLY A 140 11.01 1.50 -2.80
CA GLY A 140 10.53 0.64 -3.88
C GLY A 140 9.52 -0.39 -3.38
N GLU A 141 8.77 -1.00 -4.31
CA GLU A 141 7.93 -2.16 -4.03
C GLU A 141 8.78 -3.40 -3.70
N VAL A 142 8.39 -4.13 -2.65
CA VAL A 142 9.06 -5.34 -2.16
C VAL A 142 8.08 -6.34 -1.57
N VAL A 143 8.55 -7.58 -1.37
CA VAL A 143 7.89 -8.60 -0.56
C VAL A 143 8.77 -8.93 0.63
N GLY A 144 8.25 -8.70 1.83
CA GLY A 144 8.88 -9.13 3.09
C GLY A 144 8.40 -10.52 3.48
N LEU A 145 9.28 -11.33 4.06
CA LEU A 145 8.94 -12.61 4.69
C LEU A 145 9.90 -12.93 5.85
N ARG A 146 9.50 -13.87 6.70
CA ARG A 146 10.38 -14.50 7.70
C ARG A 146 10.96 -15.77 7.11
N THR A 147 12.26 -16.01 7.24
CA THR A 147 12.88 -17.27 6.80
C THR A 147 14.01 -17.67 7.74
N PRO A 148 14.19 -18.97 8.05
CA PRO A 148 15.36 -19.43 8.81
C PRO A 148 16.64 -18.99 8.11
N THR A 149 17.63 -18.48 8.85
CA THR A 149 18.89 -17.96 8.28
C THR A 149 19.47 -18.89 7.21
N GLY A 150 19.53 -20.21 7.49
CA GLY A 150 20.09 -21.20 6.58
C GLY A 150 19.46 -21.27 5.18
N ALA A 151 18.18 -20.88 5.04
CA ALA A 151 17.40 -20.93 3.80
C ALA A 151 17.50 -19.66 2.93
N ILE A 152 18.08 -18.56 3.42
CA ILE A 152 18.18 -17.28 2.68
C ILE A 152 18.83 -17.45 1.30
N GLY A 153 19.85 -18.32 1.19
CA GLY A 153 20.54 -18.62 -0.07
C GLY A 153 19.70 -19.40 -1.09
N ASP A 154 18.59 -20.01 -0.65
CA ASP A 154 17.68 -20.79 -1.49
C ASP A 154 16.56 -19.88 -2.01
N PHE A 155 15.96 -19.06 -1.14
CA PHE A 155 15.08 -17.95 -1.56
C PHE A 155 15.77 -16.98 -2.51
N ALA A 156 17.07 -16.73 -2.32
CA ALA A 156 17.86 -15.93 -3.26
C ALA A 156 17.89 -16.53 -4.69
N ARG A 157 17.93 -17.87 -4.84
CA ARG A 157 17.89 -18.50 -6.17
C ARG A 157 16.53 -18.34 -6.84
N GLU A 158 15.44 -18.48 -6.10
CA GLU A 158 14.09 -18.21 -6.63
C GLU A 158 13.92 -16.72 -6.98
N TYR A 159 14.44 -15.80 -6.16
CA TYR A 159 14.45 -14.36 -6.45
C TYR A 159 15.23 -14.03 -7.72
N PHE A 160 16.47 -14.54 -7.87
CA PHE A 160 17.24 -14.33 -9.10
C PHE A 160 16.63 -15.08 -10.29
N ALA A 161 15.73 -16.05 -10.08
CA ALA A 161 14.99 -16.71 -11.15
C ALA A 161 13.92 -15.82 -11.81
N LEU A 162 13.41 -14.81 -11.10
CA LEU A 162 12.43 -13.83 -11.62
C LEU A 162 12.98 -12.94 -12.76
N PHE A 163 14.32 -12.81 -12.83
CA PHE A 163 14.98 -12.06 -13.89
C PHE A 163 15.18 -12.96 -15.12
N GLY A 164 14.77 -12.49 -16.29
CA GLY A 164 14.99 -13.19 -17.57
C GLY A 164 16.46 -13.10 -18.04
N ASP A 165 16.80 -13.80 -19.12
CA ASP A 165 18.17 -13.98 -19.66
C ASP A 165 19.01 -12.69 -19.83
N LYS A 166 18.34 -11.54 -19.92
CA LYS A 166 18.96 -10.22 -20.04
C LYS A 166 19.38 -9.58 -18.71
N GLY A 167 18.95 -10.12 -17.57
CA GLY A 167 18.76 -9.37 -16.32
C GLY A 167 17.58 -8.39 -16.39
N GLU A 168 16.68 -8.59 -17.37
CA GLU A 168 15.35 -7.98 -17.48
C GLU A 168 14.43 -8.45 -16.33
N ARG A 169 13.77 -7.58 -15.55
CA ARG A 169 12.63 -7.99 -14.69
C ARG A 169 11.42 -8.39 -15.55
N ALA A 170 10.45 -9.10 -14.96
CA ALA A 170 9.30 -9.65 -15.67
C ALA A 170 8.43 -8.57 -16.37
N ASP A 171 8.20 -7.42 -15.72
CA ASP A 171 7.56 -6.25 -16.35
C ASP A 171 8.57 -5.12 -16.64
N PRO A 172 8.95 -4.89 -17.92
CA PRO A 172 9.80 -3.79 -18.36
C PRO A 172 9.02 -2.55 -18.85
N MET A 173 7.70 -2.48 -18.66
CA MET A 173 6.84 -1.32 -18.90
C MET A 173 6.77 -0.40 -17.67
N ASP A 174 6.83 -0.95 -16.46
CA ASP A 174 6.92 -0.20 -15.19
C ASP A 174 8.23 0.60 -15.08
N LYS A 175 8.13 1.95 -14.92
CA LYS A 175 9.24 2.93 -14.93
C LYS A 175 8.91 4.17 -14.08
N GLY A 176 9.92 4.84 -13.52
CA GLY A 176 9.77 5.93 -12.54
C GLY A 176 10.11 5.49 -11.10
N GLY A 177 10.49 6.42 -10.20
CA GLY A 177 11.06 6.11 -8.87
C GLY A 177 10.11 5.44 -7.88
N GLU A 178 8.86 5.39 -8.30
CA GLU A 178 7.64 4.88 -7.66
C GLU A 178 6.90 3.97 -8.68
N TYR A 179 7.51 3.75 -9.84
CA TYR A 179 6.95 3.26 -11.10
C TYR A 179 5.83 4.16 -11.73
N SER A 180 5.78 5.41 -11.23
CA SER A 180 5.25 6.68 -11.77
C SER A 180 3.73 6.91 -11.90
N THR A 181 3.26 7.90 -11.12
CA THR A 181 1.91 8.46 -11.22
C THR A 181 1.66 9.18 -12.55
N LEU A 182 0.55 8.83 -13.22
CA LEU A 182 -0.18 9.61 -14.26
C LEU A 182 0.63 10.14 -15.46
N ARG A 183 0.37 9.54 -16.62
CA ARG A 183 1.01 9.77 -17.93
C ARG A 183 0.67 11.11 -18.62
N PHE A 184 0.64 12.23 -17.88
CA PHE A 184 0.30 13.56 -18.43
C PHE A 184 1.34 14.68 -18.19
N ALA A 185 2.53 14.34 -17.68
CA ALA A 185 3.67 15.25 -17.54
C ALA A 185 4.91 14.81 -18.36
N GLN A 186 4.72 14.10 -19.48
CA GLN A 186 5.80 13.61 -20.35
C GLN A 186 6.42 14.74 -21.23
N TYR A 187 6.79 15.88 -20.64
CA TYR A 187 7.71 16.84 -21.26
C TYR A 187 8.46 17.64 -20.18
N LEU A 188 9.79 17.52 -20.22
CA LEU A 188 10.82 18.22 -19.42
C LEU A 188 11.06 17.69 -17.98
N PHE A 189 12.33 17.42 -17.69
CA PHE A 189 12.98 17.16 -16.38
C PHE A 189 12.94 15.74 -15.74
N ASN A 190 13.94 14.94 -16.14
CA ASN A 190 14.88 14.15 -15.31
C ASN A 190 14.37 13.12 -14.26
N HIS A 191 14.46 11.83 -14.64
CA HIS A 191 15.05 10.70 -13.88
C HIS A 191 15.00 10.70 -12.35
N ILE A 192 14.00 9.99 -11.81
CA ILE A 192 14.19 9.00 -10.73
C ILE A 192 13.37 7.79 -11.16
N ASP A 193 13.93 6.58 -11.06
CA ASP A 193 13.40 5.32 -11.62
C ASP A 193 13.65 4.17 -10.57
N LEU A 194 12.71 3.23 -10.33
CA LEU A 194 12.69 2.37 -9.10
C LEU A 194 13.77 1.28 -8.93
N LEU A 195 14.04 0.94 -7.66
CA LEU A 195 15.02 -0.05 -7.19
C LEU A 195 14.54 -1.49 -7.33
N ASP A 196 15.48 -2.42 -7.53
CA ASP A 196 15.40 -3.82 -7.07
C ASP A 196 16.23 -3.98 -5.76
N PRO A 197 15.62 -3.88 -4.56
CA PRO A 197 16.34 -3.98 -3.30
C PRO A 197 16.17 -5.36 -2.63
N LEU A 198 17.27 -5.88 -2.09
CA LEU A 198 17.35 -7.10 -1.29
C LEU A 198 17.70 -6.74 0.17
N GLY A 199 16.75 -6.90 1.08
CA GLY A 199 16.91 -6.63 2.50
C GLY A 199 17.48 -7.81 3.26
N LEU A 200 18.72 -7.67 3.78
CA LEU A 200 19.36 -8.62 4.70
C LEU A 200 19.74 -7.90 6.01
N PRO A 201 19.62 -8.53 7.18
CA PRO A 201 20.10 -7.96 8.44
C PRO A 201 21.63 -7.71 8.42
N GLY A 202 22.07 -6.46 8.20
CA GLY A 202 23.48 -6.12 8.01
C GLY A 202 23.97 -6.04 6.57
N GLY A 203 23.09 -6.23 5.58
CA GLY A 203 23.43 -6.15 4.16
C GLY A 203 24.53 -7.14 3.78
N ARG A 204 25.60 -6.66 3.13
CA ARG A 204 26.76 -7.49 2.74
C ARG A 204 27.54 -8.11 3.90
N ASN A 205 27.27 -7.73 5.15
CA ASN A 205 27.91 -8.31 6.34
C ASN A 205 27.10 -9.48 6.96
N HIS A 206 25.98 -9.85 6.34
CA HIS A 206 25.14 -10.96 6.80
C HIS A 206 25.82 -12.31 6.53
N PRO A 207 25.78 -13.30 7.46
CA PRO A 207 26.49 -14.58 7.29
C PRO A 207 26.13 -15.38 6.02
N MET A 208 24.95 -15.16 5.44
CA MET A 208 24.49 -15.84 4.24
C MET A 208 24.80 -15.08 2.94
N PHE A 209 25.43 -13.91 3.03
CA PHE A 209 25.68 -13.05 1.87
C PHE A 209 26.47 -13.75 0.76
N GLU A 210 27.42 -14.64 1.09
CA GLU A 210 28.17 -15.42 0.08
C GLU A 210 27.25 -16.33 -0.76
N LYS A 211 26.21 -16.95 -0.17
CA LYS A 211 25.24 -17.76 -0.92
C LYS A 211 24.35 -16.90 -1.82
N VAL A 212 24.04 -15.69 -1.38
CA VAL A 212 23.28 -14.69 -2.15
C VAL A 212 24.10 -14.17 -3.34
N GLU A 213 25.39 -13.88 -3.13
CA GLU A 213 26.31 -13.44 -4.19
C GLU A 213 26.58 -14.55 -5.20
N ALA A 214 26.65 -15.81 -4.77
CA ALA A 214 26.68 -16.97 -5.67
C ALA A 214 25.42 -17.05 -6.55
N ALA A 215 24.23 -16.99 -5.95
CA ALA A 215 22.95 -17.03 -6.68
C ALA A 215 22.79 -15.85 -7.67
N ALA A 216 23.31 -14.67 -7.34
CA ALA A 216 23.37 -13.53 -8.25
C ALA A 216 24.35 -13.78 -9.42
N THR A 217 25.54 -14.32 -9.11
CA THR A 217 26.60 -14.63 -10.08
C THR A 217 26.15 -15.69 -11.09
N ASP A 218 25.42 -16.71 -10.66
CA ASP A 218 24.84 -17.75 -11.53
C ASP A 218 23.85 -17.20 -12.57
N ARG A 219 23.24 -16.03 -12.30
CA ARG A 219 22.40 -15.29 -13.26
C ARG A 219 23.11 -14.11 -13.93
N GLY A 220 24.40 -13.92 -13.66
CA GLY A 220 25.21 -12.81 -14.20
C GLY A 220 24.75 -11.43 -13.69
N MET A 221 24.24 -11.37 -12.46
CA MET A 221 23.81 -10.15 -11.76
C MET A 221 24.90 -9.68 -10.79
N THR A 222 25.05 -8.37 -10.65
CA THR A 222 26.03 -7.71 -9.77
C THR A 222 25.37 -7.19 -8.50
N LEU A 223 25.94 -7.48 -7.33
CA LEU A 223 25.45 -6.96 -6.06
C LEU A 223 26.25 -5.73 -5.62
N VAL A 224 25.55 -4.69 -5.16
CA VAL A 224 26.17 -3.45 -4.62
C VAL A 224 25.46 -2.99 -3.34
N ASP A 225 26.15 -2.28 -2.45
CA ASP A 225 25.50 -1.68 -1.28
C ASP A 225 24.55 -0.56 -1.68
N GLY A 226 23.27 -0.69 -1.35
CA GLY A 226 22.29 0.39 -1.48
C GLY A 226 22.35 1.38 -0.32
N ARG A 227 21.88 2.60 -0.59
CA ARG A 227 22.02 3.80 0.27
C ARG A 227 20.67 4.44 0.60
N GLY A 228 19.62 3.95 -0.05
CA GLY A 228 18.24 4.39 0.03
C GLY A 228 17.93 5.51 -0.96
N ASN A 229 16.72 5.47 -1.51
CA ASN A 229 16.34 6.25 -2.70
C ASN A 229 17.36 6.09 -3.86
N ASP A 230 17.94 4.89 -4.03
CA ASP A 230 18.90 4.57 -5.10
C ASP A 230 18.22 4.52 -6.50
N PRO A 231 18.95 4.75 -7.61
CA PRO A 231 18.37 4.81 -8.95
C PRO A 231 18.30 3.44 -9.67
N ASP A 232 17.32 3.27 -10.57
CA ASP A 232 16.93 2.02 -11.25
C ASP A 232 18.06 1.09 -11.71
N THR A 233 17.78 -0.19 -11.58
CA THR A 233 18.60 -1.36 -11.91
C THR A 233 18.35 -1.88 -13.33
N LEU A 234 17.24 -1.50 -13.96
CA LEU A 234 16.77 -1.97 -15.26
C LEU A 234 17.85 -1.87 -16.35
N GLY A 235 18.16 -3.01 -16.97
CA GLY A 235 19.20 -3.11 -18.00
C GLY A 235 20.65 -3.01 -17.51
N LYS A 236 20.88 -2.82 -16.20
CA LYS A 236 22.23 -2.75 -15.59
C LYS A 236 22.72 -4.08 -15.02
N ARG A 237 21.85 -5.10 -14.92
CA ARG A 237 22.11 -6.39 -14.25
C ARG A 237 22.66 -6.21 -12.83
N LEU A 238 21.98 -5.39 -12.04
CA LEU A 238 22.45 -4.94 -10.73
C LEU A 238 21.32 -5.04 -9.71
N VAL A 239 21.62 -5.44 -8.47
CA VAL A 239 20.66 -5.46 -7.35
C VAL A 239 21.29 -4.77 -6.14
N TYR A 240 20.48 -3.96 -5.44
CA TYR A 240 20.92 -3.24 -4.26
C TYR A 240 20.76 -4.10 -3.01
N VAL A 241 21.85 -4.34 -2.30
CA VAL A 241 21.87 -5.04 -1.02
C VAL A 241 21.66 -4.01 0.09
N MET A 242 20.56 -4.15 0.82
CA MET A 242 20.11 -3.23 1.86
C MET A 242 20.33 -3.86 3.24
N ASP A 243 20.84 -3.08 4.19
CA ASP A 243 20.78 -3.44 5.61
C ASP A 243 19.34 -3.21 6.10
N SER A 244 18.53 -4.27 6.25
CA SER A 244 17.11 -4.18 6.60
C SER A 244 16.87 -3.51 7.97
N ARG A 245 17.90 -3.43 8.82
CA ARG A 245 17.87 -2.73 10.12
C ARG A 245 18.04 -1.20 9.98
N LYS A 246 18.45 -0.73 8.81
CA LYS A 246 18.55 0.69 8.42
C LYS A 246 17.44 1.10 7.44
N PHE A 247 17.04 0.18 6.58
CA PHE A 247 15.99 0.34 5.57
C PHE A 247 14.83 -0.62 5.92
N PRO A 248 13.98 -0.28 6.91
CA PRO A 248 12.93 -1.18 7.38
C PRO A 248 11.85 -1.42 6.33
N PHE A 249 11.20 -2.57 6.44
CA PHE A 249 10.03 -2.95 5.64
C PHE A 249 8.74 -2.36 6.21
N TYR A 250 7.87 -1.84 5.35
CA TYR A 250 6.53 -1.35 5.66
C TYR A 250 5.50 -2.15 4.86
N GLN A 251 4.56 -2.83 5.52
CA GLN A 251 3.52 -3.61 4.84
C GLN A 251 2.60 -2.70 4.00
N ALA A 252 2.30 -3.12 2.76
CA ALA A 252 1.35 -2.45 1.88
C ALA A 252 -0.11 -2.69 2.31
N GLU A 253 -1.02 -1.89 1.76
CA GLU A 253 -2.46 -1.99 1.95
C GLU A 253 -3.01 -3.39 1.64
N VAL A 254 -4.10 -3.77 2.31
CA VAL A 254 -4.63 -5.15 2.27
C VAL A 254 -5.03 -5.58 0.84
N TYR A 255 -5.46 -4.66 -0.02
CA TYR A 255 -5.81 -4.98 -1.41
C TYR A 255 -4.60 -5.29 -2.31
N HIS A 256 -3.35 -5.01 -1.89
CA HIS A 256 -2.14 -5.45 -2.59
C HIS A 256 -1.67 -6.86 -2.15
N GLN A 257 -2.30 -7.46 -1.14
CA GLN A 257 -1.89 -8.76 -0.58
C GLN A 257 -2.58 -9.91 -1.32
N TYR A 258 -1.79 -10.88 -1.80
CA TYR A 258 -2.20 -12.04 -2.58
C TYR A 258 -3.01 -11.69 -3.85
N HIS A 259 -2.69 -10.56 -4.45
CA HIS A 259 -3.26 -10.09 -5.72
C HIS A 259 -2.68 -10.85 -6.92
N ASN A 260 -3.40 -10.88 -8.04
CA ASN A 260 -2.90 -11.44 -9.29
C ASN A 260 -1.99 -10.44 -10.01
N ASP A 261 -0.98 -10.92 -10.73
CA ASP A 261 -0.20 -10.08 -11.65
C ASP A 261 -1.03 -9.60 -12.87
N PHE A 262 -0.57 -8.54 -13.53
CA PHE A 262 -1.19 -7.97 -14.72
C PHE A 262 -0.84 -8.69 -16.04
N LEU A 263 0.32 -9.37 -16.13
CA LEU A 263 0.82 -9.98 -17.35
C LEU A 263 0.50 -11.48 -17.44
N THR A 264 0.41 -12.19 -16.31
CA THR A 264 0.06 -13.62 -16.27
C THR A 264 -1.45 -13.88 -16.19
N PRO A 265 -1.92 -15.10 -16.49
CA PRO A 265 -3.22 -15.56 -16.02
C PRO A 265 -3.34 -15.44 -14.49
N ALA A 266 -4.56 -15.26 -13.99
CA ALA A 266 -4.80 -15.16 -12.55
C ALA A 266 -4.36 -16.44 -11.81
N TYR A 267 -3.67 -16.26 -10.67
CA TYR A 267 -3.12 -17.33 -9.82
C TYR A 267 -4.19 -18.19 -9.13
N GLY A 268 -5.46 -17.74 -9.20
CA GLY A 268 -6.62 -18.53 -8.83
C GLY A 268 -7.12 -18.26 -7.42
N LYS A 269 -8.38 -18.65 -7.20
CA LYS A 269 -9.14 -18.28 -6.00
C LYS A 269 -8.51 -18.78 -4.70
N GLU A 270 -7.80 -19.91 -4.73
CA GLU A 270 -7.11 -20.43 -3.54
C GLU A 270 -6.01 -19.48 -3.05
N TYR A 271 -5.15 -19.00 -3.97
CA TYR A 271 -4.15 -17.97 -3.67
C TYR A 271 -4.81 -16.64 -3.27
N ASN A 272 -5.76 -16.13 -4.06
CA ASN A 272 -6.40 -14.85 -3.74
C ASN A 272 -7.22 -14.88 -2.42
N ASN A 273 -7.66 -16.06 -1.96
CA ASN A 273 -8.34 -16.20 -0.67
C ASN A 273 -7.40 -16.02 0.53
N LEU A 274 -6.09 -16.21 0.38
CA LEU A 274 -5.10 -16.13 1.47
C LEU A 274 -5.15 -14.79 2.23
N VAL A 275 -5.53 -13.71 1.54
CA VAL A 275 -5.70 -12.37 2.13
C VAL A 275 -6.70 -12.35 3.29
N ASN A 276 -7.77 -13.16 3.22
CA ASN A 276 -8.77 -13.22 4.29
C ASN A 276 -8.20 -13.93 5.51
N ALA A 277 -7.58 -15.10 5.30
CA ALA A 277 -6.96 -15.87 6.39
C ALA A 277 -5.85 -15.05 7.08
N ALA A 278 -4.94 -14.46 6.32
CA ALA A 278 -3.84 -13.65 6.85
C ALA A 278 -4.30 -12.35 7.55
N LEU A 279 -5.50 -11.84 7.23
CA LEU A 279 -6.10 -10.70 7.92
C LEU A 279 -6.86 -11.14 9.19
N ASP A 280 -7.58 -12.26 9.13
CA ASP A 280 -8.33 -12.84 10.25
C ASP A 280 -7.40 -13.38 11.36
N ASP A 281 -6.23 -13.91 11.00
CA ASP A 281 -5.18 -14.35 11.94
C ASP A 281 -4.14 -13.27 12.30
N GLY A 282 -4.17 -12.12 11.62
CA GLY A 282 -3.35 -10.94 11.92
C GLY A 282 -1.92 -10.95 11.38
N ARG A 283 -1.54 -11.89 10.50
CA ARG A 283 -0.27 -11.86 9.75
C ARG A 283 -0.12 -10.61 8.88
N ILE A 284 -1.23 -10.09 8.35
CA ILE A 284 -1.34 -8.76 7.75
C ILE A 284 -2.36 -7.91 8.52
N LYS A 285 -2.22 -6.58 8.44
CA LYS A 285 -3.07 -5.61 9.13
C LYS A 285 -3.49 -4.45 8.22
N ILE A 286 -4.56 -3.76 8.60
CA ILE A 286 -4.91 -2.46 7.98
C ILE A 286 -3.80 -1.46 8.33
N THR A 287 -3.22 -0.82 7.31
CA THR A 287 -2.03 0.04 7.44
C THR A 287 -2.34 1.43 8.01
N GLY A 288 -3.58 1.90 7.85
CA GLY A 288 -3.98 3.28 8.16
C GLY A 288 -3.91 4.24 6.95
N CYS A 289 -3.44 3.74 5.80
CA CYS A 289 -3.41 4.47 4.53
C CYS A 289 -4.82 4.73 3.95
N PRO A 290 -4.97 5.68 3.01
CA PRO A 290 -6.25 5.96 2.35
C PRO A 290 -6.70 4.84 1.39
N ASP A 291 -7.34 3.81 1.94
CA ASP A 291 -7.89 2.65 1.23
C ASP A 291 -9.37 2.88 0.80
N ARG A 292 -9.98 1.90 0.12
CA ARG A 292 -11.24 1.97 -0.62
C ARG A 292 -12.45 2.23 0.29
N VAL A 293 -12.83 3.49 0.40
CA VAL A 293 -14.04 3.96 1.09
C VAL A 293 -15.31 3.45 0.38
N SER A 294 -16.00 2.50 1.00
CA SER A 294 -17.34 2.06 0.61
C SER A 294 -18.34 3.18 0.95
N LEU A 295 -18.98 3.74 -0.07
CA LEU A 295 -19.94 4.84 0.08
C LEU A 295 -21.20 4.63 -0.77
N LEU A 296 -22.27 5.28 -0.34
CA LEU A 296 -23.56 5.32 -1.02
C LEU A 296 -24.07 6.77 -1.07
N GLY A 297 -24.20 7.31 -2.28
CA GLY A 297 -24.82 8.62 -2.50
C GLY A 297 -26.35 8.53 -2.51
N LEU A 298 -27.02 9.20 -1.57
CA LEU A 298 -28.48 9.37 -1.55
C LEU A 298 -28.84 10.86 -1.45
N PRO A 299 -29.85 11.38 -2.19
CA PRO A 299 -30.31 12.75 -2.01
C PRO A 299 -30.93 12.95 -0.61
N GLY A 300 -30.21 13.62 0.29
CA GLY A 300 -30.58 13.72 1.72
C GLY A 300 -29.84 12.78 2.67
N GLY A 301 -28.93 11.96 2.14
CA GLY A 301 -28.21 10.95 2.93
C GLY A 301 -29.20 9.98 3.57
N ARG A 302 -29.09 9.78 4.90
CA ARG A 302 -30.02 8.94 5.67
C ARG A 302 -31.45 9.49 5.75
N ASN A 303 -31.68 10.76 5.38
CA ASN A 303 -33.02 11.35 5.32
C ASN A 303 -33.74 11.09 3.98
N HIS A 304 -33.12 10.32 3.06
CA HIS A 304 -33.74 9.98 1.79
C HIS A 304 -34.93 9.03 1.98
N PRO A 305 -36.09 9.19 1.29
CA PRO A 305 -37.29 8.36 1.51
C PRO A 305 -37.16 6.86 1.23
N MET A 306 -36.04 6.39 0.68
CA MET A 306 -35.74 4.96 0.52
C MET A 306 -34.70 4.43 1.53
N PHE A 307 -34.18 5.27 2.43
CA PHE A 307 -33.07 4.90 3.30
C PHE A 307 -33.40 3.70 4.20
N GLU A 308 -34.62 3.61 4.75
CA GLU A 308 -35.06 2.44 5.55
C GLU A 308 -34.88 1.10 4.79
N LYS A 309 -35.11 1.09 3.47
CA LYS A 309 -34.94 -0.10 2.63
C LYS A 309 -33.48 -0.44 2.38
N VAL A 310 -32.62 0.58 2.29
CA VAL A 310 -31.17 0.42 2.20
C VAL A 310 -30.61 -0.09 3.53
N GLU A 311 -31.07 0.47 4.66
CA GLU A 311 -30.65 0.08 6.01
C GLU A 311 -31.09 -1.35 6.37
N ALA A 312 -32.29 -1.77 5.96
CA ALA A 312 -32.71 -3.17 6.05
C ALA A 312 -31.78 -4.09 5.22
N ALA A 313 -31.55 -3.77 3.94
CA ALA A 313 -30.69 -4.58 3.06
C ALA A 313 -29.21 -4.63 3.51
N ALA A 314 -28.72 -3.57 4.16
CA ALA A 314 -27.40 -3.55 4.80
C ALA A 314 -27.38 -4.42 6.07
N THR A 315 -28.41 -4.32 6.91
CA THR A 315 -28.57 -5.11 8.14
C THR A 315 -28.64 -6.61 7.84
N ASP A 316 -29.38 -7.02 6.82
CA ASP A 316 -29.45 -8.41 6.32
C ASP A 316 -28.09 -8.96 5.87
N ARG A 317 -27.10 -8.09 5.60
CA ARG A 317 -25.71 -8.45 5.27
C ARG A 317 -24.71 -8.16 6.40
N GLY A 318 -25.18 -7.76 7.57
CA GLY A 318 -24.34 -7.38 8.71
C GLY A 318 -23.45 -6.18 8.43
N MET A 319 -23.91 -5.23 7.61
CA MET A 319 -23.23 -3.98 7.30
C MET A 319 -23.79 -2.81 8.13
N THR A 320 -22.92 -1.91 8.54
CA THR A 320 -23.26 -0.71 9.33
C THR A 320 -23.29 0.53 8.42
N LEU A 321 -24.37 1.31 8.49
CA LEU A 321 -24.53 2.56 7.74
C LEU A 321 -24.31 3.78 8.65
N VAL A 322 -23.47 4.72 8.22
CA VAL A 322 -23.10 5.95 8.96
C VAL A 322 -23.11 7.17 8.04
N ASP A 323 -23.36 8.36 8.57
CA ASP A 323 -23.35 9.59 7.78
C ASP A 323 -21.92 10.01 7.38
N GLY A 324 -21.70 10.15 6.07
CA GLY A 324 -20.41 10.52 5.50
C GLY A 324 -20.15 12.04 5.47
N ARG A 325 -18.86 12.38 5.47
CA ARG A 325 -18.30 13.73 5.62
C ARG A 325 -17.49 14.18 4.41
N GLY A 326 -17.15 13.27 3.50
CA GLY A 326 -16.42 13.52 2.25
C GLY A 326 -14.90 13.37 2.36
N ASN A 327 -14.39 13.11 3.56
CA ASN A 327 -12.99 12.81 3.86
C ASN A 327 -12.89 11.68 4.91
N ASP A 328 -13.85 10.76 4.88
CA ASP A 328 -14.02 9.71 5.86
C ASP A 328 -12.93 8.63 5.76
N PRO A 329 -12.50 8.03 6.88
CA PRO A 329 -11.48 6.99 6.87
C PRO A 329 -12.04 5.69 6.26
N ASP A 330 -11.13 4.88 5.71
CA ASP A 330 -11.39 3.60 5.04
C ASP A 330 -12.45 2.69 5.74
N THR A 331 -13.14 1.89 4.92
CA THR A 331 -14.18 0.91 5.31
C THR A 331 -13.75 -0.56 5.29
N LEU A 332 -12.59 -0.91 4.74
CA LEU A 332 -12.17 -2.28 4.50
C LEU A 332 -12.10 -3.09 5.82
N GLY A 333 -12.57 -4.33 5.77
CA GLY A 333 -12.77 -5.21 6.94
C GLY A 333 -13.90 -4.80 7.90
N LYS A 334 -14.22 -3.49 8.01
CA LYS A 334 -15.12 -2.94 9.05
C LYS A 334 -16.62 -3.16 8.80
N ARG A 335 -17.00 -3.74 7.65
CA ARG A 335 -18.39 -3.86 7.16
C ARG A 335 -19.16 -2.52 7.22
N LEU A 336 -18.46 -1.43 6.96
CA LEU A 336 -18.96 -0.05 7.10
C LEU A 336 -19.28 0.54 5.73
N VAL A 337 -20.35 1.34 5.62
CA VAL A 337 -20.64 2.12 4.40
C VAL A 337 -21.05 3.55 4.79
N TYR A 338 -20.41 4.54 4.17
CA TYR A 338 -20.73 5.94 4.38
C TYR A 338 -21.89 6.40 3.48
N VAL A 339 -22.96 6.87 4.11
CA VAL A 339 -24.15 7.40 3.44
C VAL A 339 -23.93 8.90 3.20
N MET A 340 -23.73 9.26 1.94
CA MET A 340 -23.39 10.61 1.51
C MET A 340 -24.67 11.34 1.07
N ASP A 341 -24.94 12.55 1.59
CA ASP A 341 -25.95 13.43 0.98
C ASP A 341 -25.43 13.93 -0.37
N SER A 342 -25.92 13.36 -1.46
CA SER A 342 -25.47 13.70 -2.81
C SER A 342 -25.83 15.12 -3.26
N ARG A 343 -26.62 15.86 -2.48
CA ARG A 343 -26.89 17.30 -2.66
C ARG A 343 -25.79 18.18 -2.05
N LYS A 344 -25.02 17.64 -1.10
CA LYS A 344 -23.84 18.27 -0.48
C LYS A 344 -22.54 17.76 -1.10
N PHE A 345 -22.51 16.47 -1.46
CA PHE A 345 -21.38 15.79 -2.09
C PHE A 345 -21.81 15.32 -3.48
N PRO A 346 -21.84 16.21 -4.49
CA PRO A 346 -22.32 15.88 -5.82
C PRO A 346 -21.52 14.74 -6.45
N PHE A 347 -22.22 13.82 -7.13
CA PHE A 347 -21.60 12.82 -7.97
C PHE A 347 -21.03 13.49 -9.23
N TYR A 348 -19.76 13.24 -9.50
CA TYR A 348 -19.12 13.54 -10.77
C TYR A 348 -18.90 12.23 -11.52
N GLN A 349 -19.28 12.21 -12.80
CA GLN A 349 -19.03 11.06 -13.66
C GLN A 349 -17.53 10.96 -13.96
N ALA A 350 -16.97 9.76 -13.84
CA ALA A 350 -15.60 9.48 -14.29
C ALA A 350 -15.49 9.40 -15.82
N GLU A 351 -14.27 9.28 -16.31
CA GLU A 351 -13.88 9.06 -17.71
C GLU A 351 -14.71 7.96 -18.38
N VAL A 352 -14.88 8.07 -19.71
CA VAL A 352 -15.67 7.12 -20.51
C VAL A 352 -15.04 5.73 -20.46
N TYR A 353 -13.70 5.65 -20.45
CA TYR A 353 -12.95 4.41 -20.28
C TYR A 353 -13.30 3.63 -19.00
N HIS A 354 -13.73 4.31 -17.93
CA HIS A 354 -14.13 3.66 -16.68
C HIS A 354 -15.60 3.19 -16.69
N GLN A 355 -16.38 3.47 -17.72
CA GLN A 355 -17.77 3.04 -17.85
C GLN A 355 -17.86 1.73 -18.65
N TYR A 356 -18.57 0.73 -18.12
CA TYR A 356 -18.76 -0.58 -18.77
C TYR A 356 -17.45 -1.33 -19.14
N HIS A 357 -16.36 -1.07 -18.42
CA HIS A 357 -15.11 -1.83 -18.53
C HIS A 357 -15.18 -3.18 -17.77
N ASN A 358 -14.23 -4.08 -18.03
CA ASN A 358 -14.11 -5.36 -17.33
C ASN A 358 -13.46 -5.15 -15.96
N ASP A 359 -13.89 -5.85 -14.91
CA ASP A 359 -13.36 -5.71 -13.55
C ASP A 359 -11.91 -6.24 -13.34
N PHE A 360 -11.25 -6.73 -14.40
CA PHE A 360 -9.92 -7.35 -14.42
C PHE A 360 -9.75 -8.61 -13.53
N LEU A 361 -10.81 -9.05 -12.82
CA LEU A 361 -10.78 -10.15 -11.84
C LEU A 361 -11.64 -11.34 -12.26
N THR A 362 -12.51 -11.15 -13.25
CA THR A 362 -13.39 -12.17 -13.83
C THR A 362 -13.11 -12.39 -15.32
N PRO A 363 -13.62 -13.48 -15.94
CA PRO A 363 -13.58 -13.62 -17.39
C PRO A 363 -14.20 -12.39 -18.06
N ALA A 364 -13.49 -11.82 -19.03
CA ALA A 364 -13.86 -10.58 -19.71
C ALA A 364 -15.36 -10.52 -20.04
N TYR A 365 -16.02 -9.43 -19.62
CA TYR A 365 -17.46 -9.28 -19.82
C TYR A 365 -17.81 -9.39 -21.32
N GLY A 366 -18.98 -9.94 -21.61
CA GLY A 366 -19.42 -10.15 -22.98
C GLY A 366 -19.51 -8.82 -23.72
N LYS A 367 -19.11 -8.79 -25.01
CA LYS A 367 -19.07 -7.56 -25.84
C LYS A 367 -20.35 -6.73 -25.79
N GLU A 368 -21.51 -7.35 -25.58
CA GLU A 368 -22.80 -6.70 -25.38
C GLU A 368 -22.81 -5.73 -24.18
N TYR A 369 -22.17 -6.09 -23.06
CA TYR A 369 -22.01 -5.24 -21.88
C TYR A 369 -21.08 -4.07 -22.18
N ASN A 370 -19.89 -4.31 -22.74
CA ASN A 370 -18.94 -3.24 -23.03
C ASN A 370 -19.50 -2.26 -24.07
N ASN A 371 -20.29 -2.74 -25.04
CA ASN A 371 -20.99 -1.91 -26.02
C ASN A 371 -22.06 -0.98 -25.41
N LEU A 372 -22.49 -1.19 -24.15
CA LEU A 372 -23.41 -0.28 -23.46
C LEU A 372 -22.82 1.13 -23.29
N VAL A 373 -21.49 1.28 -23.31
CA VAL A 373 -20.84 2.60 -23.28
C VAL A 373 -21.24 3.45 -24.48
N ASN A 374 -21.33 2.85 -25.68
CA ASN A 374 -21.73 3.54 -26.90
C ASN A 374 -23.19 3.97 -26.82
N ALA A 375 -24.09 3.05 -26.45
CA ALA A 375 -25.51 3.36 -26.29
C ALA A 375 -25.77 4.45 -25.23
N ALA A 376 -24.97 4.49 -24.15
CA ALA A 376 -25.07 5.50 -23.10
C ALA A 376 -24.41 6.85 -23.47
N LEU A 377 -23.49 6.87 -24.43
CA LEU A 377 -23.01 8.11 -25.05
C LEU A 377 -24.06 8.65 -26.05
N ASP A 378 -24.60 7.77 -26.90
CA ASP A 378 -25.58 8.11 -27.95
C ASP A 378 -26.88 8.68 -27.37
N ASP A 379 -27.34 8.16 -26.22
CA ASP A 379 -28.51 8.70 -25.49
C ASP A 379 -28.17 9.76 -24.42
N GLY A 380 -26.88 10.08 -24.24
CA GLY A 380 -26.39 11.15 -23.37
C GLY A 380 -26.48 10.88 -21.86
N ARG A 381 -26.73 9.63 -21.43
CA ARG A 381 -26.56 9.19 -20.03
C ARG A 381 -25.12 9.34 -19.53
N ILE A 382 -24.16 9.13 -20.42
CA ILE A 382 -22.71 9.36 -20.22
C ILE A 382 -22.28 10.52 -21.11
N LYS A 383 -21.32 11.31 -20.63
CA LYS A 383 -20.72 12.44 -21.34
C LYS A 383 -19.20 12.32 -21.31
N ILE A 384 -18.53 12.73 -22.39
CA ILE A 384 -17.07 12.91 -22.39
C ILE A 384 -16.76 14.00 -21.35
N THR A 385 -15.94 13.68 -20.35
CA THR A 385 -15.72 14.54 -19.17
C THR A 385 -14.78 15.72 -19.45
N GLY A 386 -14.06 15.68 -20.57
CA GLY A 386 -12.99 16.63 -20.88
C GLY A 386 -11.64 16.24 -20.24
N CYS A 387 -11.62 15.23 -19.38
CA CYS A 387 -10.39 14.53 -19.03
C CYS A 387 -9.84 13.76 -20.25
N PRO A 388 -8.53 13.45 -20.29
CA PRO A 388 -7.96 12.64 -21.36
C PRO A 388 -8.37 11.15 -21.24
N ASP A 389 -9.48 10.77 -21.89
CA ASP A 389 -9.78 9.37 -22.16
C ASP A 389 -8.59 8.70 -22.90
N ARG A 390 -8.28 7.44 -22.59
CA ARG A 390 -7.29 6.64 -23.33
C ARG A 390 -7.85 6.26 -24.70
N VAL A 391 -7.44 7.02 -25.73
CA VAL A 391 -7.64 6.71 -27.17
C VAL A 391 -6.55 5.76 -27.65
#